data_AF-A0A944C5M7-F1
#
_entry.id   AF-A0A944C5M7-F1
#
_cell.length_a   1.000
_cell.length_b   1.000
_cell.length_c   1.000
_cell.angle_alpha   90.00
_cell.angle_beta   90.00
_cell.angle_gamma   90.00
#
_symmetry.space_group_name_H-M   'P 1'
#
loop_
_entity.id
_entity.type
_entity.pdbx_description
1 polymer ?
#
loop_
_entity_poly.entity_id
_entity_poly.type
_entity_poly.pdbx_seq_one_letter_code
_entity_poly.pdbx_strand_id
1 'polypeptide(L)' 'RGYSGVDEFYSPNYRMEARPTDKDLRRTLYWSPNITTDENGKASVLLFNNARKDGHIHVNAQGISDTGSLFIYSPTK' A
#
# COMPACT_ATOMS: atom_id res chain seq x y z
N ARG A 1 7.17 -11.36 28.55
CA ARG A 1 7.66 -10.55 27.40
C ARG A 1 6.57 -10.61 26.35
N GLY A 2 5.90 -9.49 26.05
CA GLY A 2 4.60 -9.49 25.36
C GLY A 2 4.43 -8.34 24.37
N TYR A 3 5.52 -7.88 23.77
CA TYR A 3 5.48 -6.90 22.69
C TYR A 3 6.16 -7.52 21.48
N SER A 4 5.38 -7.75 20.43
CA SER A 4 5.91 -7.99 19.08
C SER A 4 6.42 -6.65 18.58
N GLY A 5 7.63 -6.60 18.00
CA GLY A 5 8.05 -5.42 17.25
C GLY A 5 7.02 -5.09 16.17
N VAL A 6 6.91 -3.80 15.82
CA VAL A 6 6.16 -3.41 14.63
C VAL A 6 6.92 -3.98 13.44
N ASP A 7 6.35 -4.97 12.77
CA ASP A 7 6.90 -5.43 11.50
C ASP A 7 6.80 -4.27 10.50
N GLU A 8 7.95 -3.83 9.98
CA GLU A 8 7.97 -2.95 8.83
C GLU A 8 7.30 -3.68 7.66
N PHE A 9 6.38 -3.00 6.97
CA PHE A 9 5.67 -3.62 5.85
C PHE A 9 6.64 -3.95 4.71
N TYR A 10 6.70 -5.23 4.34
CA TYR A 10 7.53 -5.68 3.22
C TYR A 10 6.95 -5.29 1.85
N SER A 11 7.62 -4.36 1.18
CA SER A 11 7.34 -3.96 -0.21
C SER A 11 8.53 -4.30 -1.12
N PRO A 12 8.45 -5.37 -1.94
CA PRO A 12 9.54 -5.77 -2.82
C PRO A 12 9.73 -4.74 -3.95
N ASN A 13 10.99 -4.52 -4.34
CA ASN A 13 11.33 -3.69 -5.49
C ASN A 13 11.73 -4.56 -6.69
N TYR A 14 10.75 -4.96 -7.51
CA TYR A 14 11.00 -5.77 -8.71
C TYR A 14 11.61 -4.99 -9.89
N ARG A 15 12.07 -3.74 -9.71
CA ARG A 15 12.85 -3.05 -10.76
C ARG A 15 14.27 -3.58 -10.84
N MET A 16 14.82 -4.11 -9.74
CA MET A 16 16.22 -4.54 -9.64
C MET A 16 16.38 -6.06 -9.54
N GLU A 17 15.39 -6.77 -8.99
CA GLU A 17 15.40 -8.23 -8.91
C GLU A 17 14.48 -8.90 -9.94
N ALA A 18 14.68 -10.21 -10.14
CA ALA A 18 13.86 -11.06 -10.98
C ALA A 18 12.36 -10.87 -10.66
N ARG A 19 11.54 -10.93 -11.72
CA ARG A 19 10.08 -10.80 -11.67
C ARG A 19 9.48 -11.57 -10.48
N PRO A 20 8.36 -11.10 -9.89
CA PRO A 20 7.68 -11.82 -8.82
C PRO A 20 7.57 -13.30 -9.19
N THR A 21 8.10 -14.17 -8.33
CA THR A 21 8.02 -15.62 -8.56
C THR A 21 6.56 -16.06 -8.46
N ASP A 22 6.23 -17.23 -9.01
CA ASP A 22 4.90 -17.84 -8.86
C ASP A 22 4.50 -18.10 -7.39
N LYS A 23 5.42 -17.90 -6.44
CA LYS A 23 5.20 -18.02 -5.00
C LYS A 23 4.83 -16.69 -4.32
N ASP A 24 4.93 -15.54 -5.00
CA ASP A 24 4.44 -14.27 -4.44
C ASP A 24 2.91 -14.26 -4.44
N LEU A 25 2.31 -14.55 -3.28
CA LEU A 25 0.86 -14.58 -3.09
C LEU A 25 0.40 -13.58 -2.01
N ARG A 26 1.22 -12.55 -1.74
CA ARG A 26 0.95 -11.53 -0.71
C ARG A 26 -0.42 -10.90 -0.89
N ARG A 27 -1.18 -10.77 0.21
CA ARG A 27 -2.51 -10.12 0.19
C ARG A 27 -2.39 -8.60 0.12
N THR A 28 -1.47 -8.03 0.87
CA THR A 28 -1.21 -6.59 0.91
C THR A 28 -0.02 -6.30 -0.01
N LEU A 29 -0.26 -5.57 -1.09
CA LEU A 29 0.78 -5.22 -2.07
C LEU A 29 1.54 -3.95 -1.68
N TYR A 30 0.89 -3.07 -0.93
CA TYR A 30 1.44 -1.81 -0.42
C TYR A 30 0.73 -1.40 0.87
N TRP A 31 1.49 -0.88 1.83
CA TRP A 31 0.97 -0.23 3.02
C TRP A 31 1.95 0.85 3.47
N SER A 32 1.44 2.07 3.66
CA SER A 32 2.17 3.16 4.31
C SER A 32 1.20 3.98 5.16
N PRO A 33 1.46 4.17 6.45
CA PRO A 33 0.60 4.97 7.32
C PRO A 33 0.85 6.48 7.17
N ASN A 34 2.00 6.87 6.59
CA ASN A 34 2.47 8.24 6.55
C ASN A 34 2.73 8.65 5.09
N ILE A 35 1.66 9.01 4.38
CA ILE A 35 1.74 9.58 3.04
C ILE A 35 1.36 11.05 3.14
N THR A 36 2.26 11.93 2.71
CA THR A 36 2.02 13.36 2.62
C THR A 36 1.77 13.72 1.15
N THR A 37 0.78 14.57 0.92
CA THR A 37 0.51 15.11 -0.41
C THR A 37 1.53 16.18 -0.78
N ASP A 38 1.72 16.39 -2.08
CA ASP A 38 2.46 17.54 -2.60
C ASP A 38 1.68 18.86 -2.39
N GLU A 39 2.28 19.97 -2.84
CA GLU A 39 1.71 21.32 -2.81
C GLU A 39 0.36 21.45 -3.54
N ASN A 40 0.03 20.51 -4.42
CA ASN A 40 -1.23 20.46 -5.15
C ASN A 40 -2.26 19.51 -4.50
N GLY A 41 -1.97 18.97 -3.31
CA GLY A 41 -2.83 18.01 -2.62
C GLY A 41 -2.83 16.61 -3.24
N LYS A 42 -1.81 16.25 -4.02
CA LYS A 42 -1.71 14.93 -4.68
C LYS A 42 -0.66 14.04 -4.02
N ALA A 43 -0.97 12.75 -3.93
CA ALA A 43 0.00 11.73 -3.56
C ALA A 43 0.03 10.64 -4.62
N SER A 44 1.22 10.13 -4.93
CA SER A 44 1.42 9.04 -5.88
C SER A 44 2.13 7.88 -5.21
N VAL A 45 1.64 6.67 -5.45
CA VAL A 45 2.22 5.44 -4.90
C VAL A 45 2.56 4.51 -6.05
N LEU A 46 3.78 3.97 -6.01
CA LEU A 46 4.19 2.85 -6.84
C LEU A 46 4.07 1.56 -6.01
N LEU A 47 3.38 0.58 -6.56
CA LEU A 47 3.34 -0.77 -6.00
C LEU A 47 3.64 -1.80 -7.08
N PHE A 48 4.05 -2.99 -6.66
CA PHE A 48 4.21 -4.12 -7.55
C PHE A 48 3.20 -5.21 -7.25
N ASN A 49 2.65 -5.80 -8.32
CA ASN A 49 1.67 -6.88 -8.21
C ASN A 49 2.33 -8.22 -7.81
N ASN A 50 1.50 -9.20 -7.47
CA ASN A 50 1.89 -10.55 -7.10
C ASN A 50 1.54 -11.56 -8.23
N ALA A 51 1.71 -12.85 -7.99
CA ALA A 51 1.46 -13.90 -8.97
C ALA A 51 0.00 -14.41 -9.04
N ARG A 52 -0.96 -13.77 -8.34
CA ARG A 52 -2.38 -14.17 -8.41
C ARG A 52 -2.98 -13.77 -9.76
N LYS A 53 -3.43 -14.76 -10.53
CA LYS A 53 -3.97 -14.57 -11.88
C LYS A 53 -5.34 -13.87 -11.91
N ASP A 54 -6.21 -14.17 -10.96
CA ASP A 54 -7.61 -13.67 -10.93
C ASP A 54 -7.86 -12.72 -9.75
N GLY A 55 -6.81 -12.03 -9.29
CA GLY A 55 -6.91 -11.06 -8.21
C GLY A 55 -7.37 -9.69 -8.69
N HIS A 56 -8.29 -9.06 -7.97
CA HIS A 56 -8.59 -7.63 -8.13
C HIS A 56 -7.81 -6.83 -7.09
N ILE A 57 -7.25 -5.69 -7.51
CA ILE A 57 -6.60 -4.75 -6.58
C ILE A 57 -7.69 -3.91 -5.93
N HIS A 58 -7.79 -3.99 -4.61
CA HIS A 58 -8.60 -3.07 -3.82
C HIS A 58 -7.68 -2.03 -3.17
N VAL A 59 -8.04 -0.76 -3.31
CA VAL A 59 -7.30 0.35 -2.71
C VAL A 59 -8.15 0.94 -1.59
N ASN A 60 -7.57 1.09 -0.41
CA ASN A 60 -8.20 1.82 0.69
C ASN A 60 -7.23 2.89 1.16
N ALA A 61 -7.71 4.12 1.30
CA ALA A 61 -6.93 5.23 1.82
C ALA A 61 -7.78 6.02 2.81
N GLN A 62 -7.16 6.46 3.90
CA GLN A 62 -7.77 7.35 4.87
C GLN A 62 -6.74 8.39 5.26
N GLY A 63 -7.19 9.56 5.69
CA GLY A 63 -6.30 10.57 6.22
C GLY A 63 -7.04 11.81 6.67
N ILE A 64 -6.26 12.80 7.11
CA ILE A 64 -6.75 14.03 7.72
C ILE A 64 -6.12 15.23 7.00
N SER A 65 -6.91 16.27 6.74
CA SER A 65 -6.39 17.54 6.23
C SER A 65 -5.69 18.34 7.33
N ASP A 66 -5.00 19.40 6.94
CA ASP A 66 -4.43 20.41 7.84
C ASP A 66 -5.47 21.08 8.76
N THR A 67 -6.69 21.23 8.27
CA THR A 67 -7.85 21.75 9.01
C THR A 67 -8.55 20.71 9.88
N GLY A 68 -8.07 19.46 9.90
CA GLY A 68 -8.63 18.39 10.72
C GLY A 68 -9.80 17.62 10.08
N SER A 69 -10.06 17.83 8.79
CA SER A 69 -11.14 17.11 8.08
C SER A 69 -10.70 15.70 7.70
N LEU A 70 -11.54 14.70 7.99
CA LEU A 70 -11.29 13.30 7.62
C LEU A 70 -11.65 13.05 6.16
N PHE A 71 -10.82 12.29 5.44
CA PHE A 71 -11.19 11.69 4.17
C PHE A 71 -11.08 10.15 4.25
N ILE A 72 -12.00 9.48 3.57
CA ILE A 72 -12.00 8.02 3.41
C ILE A 72 -12.23 7.73 1.93
N TYR A 73 -11.34 6.95 1.36
CA TYR A 73 -11.46 6.41 0.01
C TYR A 73 -11.44 4.89 0.10
N SER A 74 -12.57 4.30 -0.29
CA SER A 74 -12.79 2.86 -0.40
C SER A 74 -13.74 2.66 -1.58
N PRO A 75 -13.26 2.35 -2.79
CA PRO A 75 -14.13 2.07 -3.91
C PRO A 75 -14.92 0.80 -3.56
N THR A 76 -16.24 0.93 -3.40
CA THR A 76 -17.14 -0.21 -3.29
C THR A 76 -17.09 -1.02 -4.58
N LYS A 77 -17.02 -2.35 -4.42
CA LYS A 77 -17.04 -3.33 -5.51
C LYS A 77 -18.13 -3.08 -6.54
#